data_AF-A0A0B7C201-F1
#
_entry.id   AF-A0A0B7C201-F1
#
_cell.length_a   1.000
_cell.length_b   1.000
_cell.length_c   1.000
_cell.angle_alpha   90.00
_cell.angle_beta   90.00
_cell.angle_gamma   90.00
#
_symmetry.space_group_name_H-M   'P 1'
#
loop_
_entity.id
_entity.type
_entity.pdbx_description
1 polymer ?
#
loop_
_entity_poly.entity_id
_entity_poly.type
_entity_poly.pdbx_seq_one_letter_code
_entity_poly.pdbx_strand_id
1 'polypeptide(L)'
;CSNLMLVEVIPNEPLSFHIIPFNNPRAQYTLQARNMEQKIRWCHDIKRLILESFHGLIPDNVKSLIMKLGKEHDDDYVSKESLEA
;
A
#
# COMPACT_ATOMS: atom_id res chain seq x y z
N CYS A 1 11.10 8.06 11.48
CA CYS A 1 10.28 6.90 11.05
C CYS A 1 10.39 6.76 9.55
N SER A 2 11.45 6.11 9.06
CA SER A 2 11.93 6.37 7.68
C SER A 2 12.30 5.12 6.90
N ASN A 3 12.05 3.94 7.47
CA ASN A 3 12.41 2.68 6.84
C ASN A 3 11.28 1.66 7.07
N LEU A 4 10.18 1.85 6.35
CA LEU A 4 8.99 1.00 6.38
C LEU A 4 8.73 0.43 4.99
N MET A 5 8.27 -0.81 4.94
CA MET A 5 7.71 -1.46 3.77
C MET A 5 6.19 -1.56 3.94
N LEU A 6 5.46 -1.27 2.86
CA LEU A 6 4.00 -1.39 2.80
C LEU A 6 3.64 -2.60 1.91
N VAL A 7 2.79 -3.49 2.41
CA VAL A 7 2.21 -4.60 1.64
C VAL A 7 0.70 -4.41 1.54
N GLU A 8 0.21 -4.05 0.36
CA GLU A 8 -1.18 -3.62 0.16
C GLU A 8 -2.16 -4.77 -0.10
N VAL A 9 -1.65 -5.94 -0.47
CA VAL A 9 -2.47 -7.10 -0.84
C VAL A 9 -2.18 -8.21 0.15
N ILE A 10 -3.21 -8.57 0.92
CA ILE A 10 -3.20 -9.73 1.82
C ILE A 10 -4.23 -10.73 1.29
N PRO A 11 -3.82 -11.97 0.99
CA PRO A 11 -4.75 -13.01 0.54
C PRO A 11 -5.88 -13.23 1.55
N ASN A 12 -7.12 -13.30 1.08
CA ASN A 12 -8.34 -13.48 1.88
C ASN A 12 -8.69 -12.31 2.84
N GLU A 13 -7.92 -11.21 2.83
CA GLU A 13 -8.19 -10.03 3.65
C GLU A 13 -8.11 -8.75 2.81
N PRO A 14 -9.11 -8.48 1.95
CA PRO A 14 -9.03 -7.40 0.96
C PRO A 14 -8.99 -6.01 1.60
N LEU A 15 -9.48 -5.85 2.84
CA LEU A 15 -9.45 -4.59 3.59
C LEU A 15 -8.19 -4.41 4.44
N SER A 16 -7.32 -5.43 4.51
CA SER A 16 -6.13 -5.42 5.35
C SER A 16 -4.88 -5.10 4.53
N PHE A 17 -3.87 -4.53 5.20
CA PHE A 17 -2.53 -4.28 4.66
C PHE A 17 -1.47 -4.38 5.76
N HIS A 18 -0.22 -4.66 5.39
CA HIS A 18 0.89 -4.74 6.36
C HIS A 18 1.83 -3.55 6.28
N ILE A 19 2.31 -3.13 7.45
CA ILE A 19 3.45 -2.22 7.60
C ILE A 19 4.58 -2.98 8.29
N ILE A 20 5.74 -3.05 7.63
CA ILE A 20 6.89 -3.82 8.10
C ILE A 20 8.10 -2.88 8.24
N PRO A 21 8.63 -2.69 9.45
CA PRO A 21 9.89 -1.97 9.64
C PRO A 21 11.07 -2.76 9.05
N PHE A 22 11.87 -2.12 8.20
CA PHE A 22 13.06 -2.76 7.62
C PHE A 22 14.11 -3.12 8.68
N ASN A 23 14.19 -2.37 9.78
CA ASN A 23 15.14 -2.64 10.86
C ASN A 23 14.73 -3.81 11.76
N ASN A 24 13.45 -4.18 11.77
CA ASN A 24 12.91 -5.27 12.56
C ASN A 24 11.70 -5.87 11.83
N PRO A 25 11.94 -6.77 10.86
CA PRO A 25 10.85 -7.39 10.08
C PRO A 25 9.90 -8.23 10.94
N ARG A 26 10.29 -8.61 12.16
CA ARG A 26 9.42 -9.31 13.11
C ARG A 26 8.36 -8.39 13.73
N ALA A 27 8.58 -7.08 13.74
CA ALA A 27 7.62 -6.08 14.21
C ALA A 27 6.66 -5.64 13.09
N GLN A 28 6.11 -6.60 12.35
CA GLN A 28 5.08 -6.30 11.35
C GLN A 28 3.76 -5.91 12.02
N TYR A 29 3.03 -4.99 11.41
CA TYR A 29 1.70 -4.58 11.83
C TYR A 29 0.70 -4.88 10.73
N THR A 30 -0.36 -5.60 11.06
CA THR A 30 -1.54 -5.76 10.19
C THR A 30 -2.57 -4.73 10.57
N LEU A 31 -3.00 -3.92 9.61
CA LEU A 31 -4.04 -2.91 9.78
C LEU A 31 -5.21 -3.27 8.86
N GLN A 32 -6.42 -3.23 9.41
CA GLN A 32 -7.65 -3.47 8.66
C GLN A 32 -8.44 -2.18 8.56
N ALA A 33 -8.75 -1.76 7.33
CA ALA A 33 -9.61 -0.63 7.07
C ALA A 33 -11.09 -1.00 7.23
N ARG A 34 -11.94 0.01 7.44
CA ARG A 34 -13.40 -0.16 7.52
C ARG A 34 -14.04 -0.39 6.15
N ASN A 35 -13.41 0.10 5.09
CA ASN A 35 -13.86 -0.02 3.71
C ASN A 35 -12.68 0.16 2.73
N MET A 36 -12.91 -0.16 1.45
CA MET A 36 -11.87 -0.14 0.43
C MET A 36 -11.32 1.27 0.17
N GLU A 37 -12.19 2.28 0.14
CA GLU A 37 -11.79 3.68 -0.04
C GLU A 37 -10.80 4.13 1.06
N GLN A 38 -11.08 3.77 2.31
CA GLN A 38 -10.20 4.06 3.44
C GLN A 38 -8.86 3.33 3.30
N LYS A 39 -8.89 2.06 2.88
CA LYS A 39 -7.66 1.30 2.62
C LYS A 39 -6.80 1.97 1.56
N ILE A 40 -7.39 2.32 0.42
CA ILE A 40 -6.70 3.00 -0.70
C ILE A 40 -6.09 4.32 -0.22
N ARG A 41 -6.85 5.13 0.52
CA ARG A 41 -6.37 6.39 1.09
C ARG A 41 -5.20 6.18 2.04
N TRP A 42 -5.31 5.22 2.96
CA TRP A 42 -4.25 4.93 3.92
C TRP A 42 -2.98 4.44 3.22
N CYS A 43 -3.09 3.52 2.28
CA CYS A 43 -1.96 3.04 1.49
C CYS A 43 -1.29 4.18 0.70
N HIS A 44 -2.07 5.05 0.08
CA HIS A 44 -1.56 6.23 -0.62
C HIS A 44 -0.80 7.18 0.31
N ASP A 45 -1.39 7.53 1.45
CA ASP A 45 -0.77 8.45 2.41
C ASP A 45 0.50 7.84 3.01
N ILE A 46 0.53 6.52 3.27
CA ILE A 46 1.73 5.82 3.73
C ILE A 46 2.83 5.81 2.66
N LYS A 47 2.50 5.54 1.39
CA LYS A 47 3.48 5.64 0.28
C LYS A 47 4.08 7.03 0.19
N ARG A 48 3.22 8.06 0.33
CA ARG A 48 3.65 9.46 0.36
C ARG A 48 4.67 9.70 1.47
N LEU A 49 4.36 9.27 2.68
CA LEU A 49 5.24 9.40 3.84
C LEU A 49 6.54 8.63 3.67
N ILE A 50 6.52 7.42 3.09
CA ILE A 50 7.73 6.65 2.79
C ILE A 50 8.62 7.41 1.80
N LEU A 51 8.05 7.98 0.73
CA LEU A 51 8.77 8.76 -0.26
C LEU A 51 9.30 10.10 0.30
N GLU A 52 8.50 10.81 1.10
CA GLU A 52 8.90 12.08 1.74
C GLU A 52 10.00 11.87 2.80
N SER A 53 9.95 10.74 3.50
CA SER A 53 10.93 10.36 4.53
C SER A 53 12.22 9.75 3.94
N PHE A 54 12.23 9.45 2.64
CA PHE A 54 13.41 8.90 1.97
C PHE A 54 14.39 10.00 1.59
N HIS A 55 15.47 10.13 2.37
CA HIS A 55 16.52 11.15 2.14
C HIS A 55 17.47 10.81 0.96
N GLY A 56 17.24 9.72 0.24
CA GLY A 56 18.01 9.37 -0.96
C GLY A 56 17.48 10.08 -2.21
N LEU A 57 18.36 10.25 -3.21
CA LEU A 57 18.02 10.82 -4.51
C LEU A 57 17.13 9.84 -5.30
N ILE A 58 15.82 9.83 -5.06
CA ILE A 58 14.85 9.17 -5.94
C ILE A 58 14.48 10.18 -7.05
N PRO A 59 14.74 9.86 -8.33
CA PRO A 59 14.27 10.66 -9.46
C PRO A 59 12.75 10.84 -9.46
N ASP A 60 12.24 12.02 -9.83
CA ASP A 60 10.80 12.34 -9.70
C ASP A 60 9.88 11.46 -10.58
N ASN A 61 10.39 10.95 -11.70
CA ASN A 61 9.69 9.96 -12.53
C ASN A 61 9.40 8.66 -11.76
N VAL A 62 10.34 8.20 -10.93
CA VAL A 62 10.18 7.00 -10.09
C VAL A 62 9.19 7.27 -8.95
N LYS A 63 9.22 8.46 -8.34
CA LYS A 63 8.20 8.84 -7.33
C LYS A 63 6.79 8.81 -7.92
N SER A 64 6.60 9.38 -9.12
CA SER A 64 5.30 9.37 -9.80
C SER A 64 4.82 7.95 -10.09
N LEU A 65 5.73 7.05 -10.48
CA LEU A 65 5.40 5.65 -10.72
C LEU A 65 4.97 4.94 -9.44
N ILE A 66 5.72 5.11 -8.34
CA ILE A 66 5.40 4.49 -7.04
C ILE A 66 4.03 4.93 -6.53
N MET A 67 3.64 6.19 -6.78
CA MET A 67 2.31 6.69 -6.41
C MET A 67 1.17 6.18 -7.29
N LYS A 68 1.49 5.66 -8.49
CA LYS A 68 0.52 5.02 -9.39
C LYS A 68 0.38 3.52 -9.14
N LEU A 69 1.42 2.86 -8.60
CA LEU A 69 1.34 1.47 -8.18
C LEU A 69 0.19 1.31 -7.17
N GLY A 70 -0.68 0.31 -7.37
CA GLY A 70 -1.89 0.08 -6.56
C GLY A 70 -3.18 0.68 -7.11
N LYS A 71 -3.13 1.61 -8.08
CA LYS A 71 -4.34 2.09 -8.78
C LYS A 71 -4.83 1.14 -9.88
N GLU A 72 -3.92 0.45 -10.56
CA GLU A 72 -4.28 -0.45 -11.68
C GLU A 72 -4.72 -1.86 -11.22
N HIS A 73 -4.47 -2.23 -9.96
CA HIS A 73 -4.83 -3.56 -9.44
C HIS A 73 -6.20 -3.60 -8.75
N ASP A 74 -6.89 -2.46 -8.67
CA ASP A 74 -8.21 -2.31 -8.06
C ASP A 74 -9.34 -2.61 -9.07
N ASP A 75 -9.13 -2.24 -10.35
CA ASP A 75 -10.05 -2.53 -11.46
C ASP A 75 -10.22 -4.06 -11.66
N ASP A 76 -9.15 -4.83 -11.43
CA ASP A 76 -9.15 -6.29 -11.54
C ASP A 76 -9.86 -6.98 -10.35
N TYR A 77 -9.93 -6.32 -9.19
CA TYR A 77 -10.65 -6.83 -8.01
C TYR A 77 -12.15 -6.53 -8.11
N VAL A 78 -12.52 -5.33 -8.57
CA VAL A 78 -13.91 -4.96 -8.89
C VAL A 78 -14.47 -5.81 -10.02
N SER A 79 -13.64 -6.17 -11.00
CA SER A 79 -14.05 -7.04 -12.12
C SER A 79 -14.29 -8.48 -11.70
N LYS A 80 -13.49 -9.03 -10.76
CA LYS A 80 -13.64 -10.43 -10.32
C LYS A 80 -14.83 -10.66 -9.41
N GLU A 81 -15.16 -9.71 -8.53
CA GLU A 81 -16.35 -9.80 -7.67
C GLU A 81 -17.67 -9.68 -8.49
N SER A 82 -17.62 -9.03 -9.66
CA SER A 82 -18.78 -8.89 -10.56
C SER A 82 -19.05 -10.12 -11.46
N LEU A 83 -18.14 -11.11 -11.48
CA LEU A 83 -18.29 -12.35 -12.26
C LEU A 83 -18.78 -13.54 -11.44
N GLU A 84 -18.86 -13.40 -10.10
CA GLU A 84 -19.30 -14.46 -9.17
C GLU A 84 -20.69 -14.20 -8.53
N ALA A 85 -21.51 -13.32 -9.13
CA ALA A 85 -22.89 -13.03 -8.70
C ALA A 85 -23.96 -13.64 -9.63
#